data_AF-A0A9R1REI5-F1
#
_entry.id   AF-A0A9R1REI5-F1
#
_cell.length_a   1.000
_cell.length_b   1.000
_cell.length_c   1.000
_cell.angle_alpha   90.00
_cell.angle_beta   90.00
_cell.angle_gamma   90.00
#
_symmetry.space_group_name_H-M   'P 1'
#
loop_
_entity.id
_entity.type
_entity.pdbx_description
1 polymer ?
#
loop_
_entity_poly.entity_id
_entity_poly.type
_entity_poly.pdbx_seq_one_letter_code
_entity_poly.pdbx_strand_id
1 'polypeptide(L)'
;MLRIWSGQSWVVLFKRPDDGCRQYGSCGPFGYCDMLTRVCRCLDGFEPADGFSANFSRGCVRKEALTCHGYHFSALPGMKVPDKFVYVRSRSFEECTAECERNCSCTAYAYANLSSIVTTGGPSRCLVWTGELVDLEKTGVLGGNLYLRLAGSPGHSQ
;
A
#
# COMPACT_ATOMS: atom_id res chain seq x y z
N MET A 1 -10.46 12.58 19.88
CA MET A 1 -9.87 12.01 21.12
C MET A 1 -11.00 11.88 22.14
N LEU A 2 -11.31 10.66 22.57
CA LEU A 2 -12.30 10.37 23.61
C LEU A 2 -11.62 10.37 24.98
N ARG A 3 -12.21 11.10 25.92
CA ARG A 3 -11.74 11.17 27.31
C ARG A 3 -12.88 10.82 28.26
N ILE A 4 -12.55 10.17 29.37
CA ILE A 4 -13.48 9.93 30.49
C ILE A 4 -12.93 10.60 31.74
N TRP A 5 -13.84 11.09 32.58
CA TRP A 5 -13.49 11.66 33.88
C TRP A 5 -13.28 10.55 34.91
N SER A 6 -12.12 10.50 35.57
CA SER A 6 -11.80 9.48 36.58
C SER A 6 -12.09 9.93 38.03
N GLY A 7 -12.64 11.12 38.23
CA GLY A 7 -12.83 11.72 39.56
C GLY A 7 -11.72 12.72 39.94
N GLN A 8 -10.52 12.59 39.36
CA GLN A 8 -9.39 13.50 39.60
C GLN A 8 -8.83 14.11 38.31
N SER A 9 -8.90 13.40 37.19
CA SER A 9 -8.39 13.87 35.90
C SER A 9 -9.18 13.31 34.72
N TRP A 10 -8.98 13.92 33.56
CA TRP A 10 -9.48 13.38 32.29
C TRP A 10 -8.51 12.32 31.76
N VAL A 11 -8.97 11.07 31.68
CA VAL A 11 -8.21 9.94 31.13
C VAL A 11 -8.55 9.78 29.65
N VAL A 12 -7.54 9.70 28.79
CA VAL A 12 -7.73 9.44 27.35
C VAL A 12 -8.04 7.96 27.14
N LEU A 13 -9.29 7.64 26.78
CA LEU A 13 -9.68 6.27 26.42
C LEU A 13 -9.24 5.91 25.01
N PHE A 14 -9.29 6.89 24.09
CA PHE A 14 -9.02 6.64 22.68
C PHE A 14 -8.62 7.92 21.94
N LYS A 15 -7.58 7.87 21.10
CA LYS A 15 -7.18 8.95 20.19
C LYS A 15 -7.19 8.42 18.75
N ARG A 16 -7.80 9.18 17.83
CA ARG A 16 -7.77 8.88 16.39
C ARG A 16 -7.45 10.17 15.61
N PRO A 17 -6.44 10.15 14.71
CA PRO A 17 -5.45 9.07 14.59
C PRO A 17 -4.65 8.95 15.89
N ASP A 18 -4.23 7.73 16.17
CA ASP A 18 -3.20 7.46 17.18
C ASP A 18 -1.86 8.03 16.67
N ASP A 19 -0.93 8.25 17.58
CA ASP A 19 0.41 8.71 17.22
C ASP A 19 1.12 7.59 16.42
N GLY A 20 1.98 7.96 15.48
CA GLY A 20 2.68 7.00 14.61
C GLY A 20 1.84 6.54 13.40
N CYS A 21 1.74 5.23 13.22
CA CYS A 21 1.27 4.62 11.96
C CYS A 21 -0.16 4.92 11.51
N ARG A 22 -1.04 5.37 12.42
CA ARG A 22 -2.42 5.68 12.07
C ARG A 22 -2.57 7.07 11.46
N GLN A 23 -1.49 7.86 11.43
CA GLN A 23 -1.48 9.13 10.74
C GLN A 23 -1.24 8.92 9.25
N TYR A 24 -2.05 9.61 8.44
CA TYR A 24 -1.98 9.53 6.99
C TYR A 24 -0.55 9.79 6.49
N GLY A 25 -0.01 8.88 5.69
CA GLY A 25 1.31 9.03 5.10
C GLY A 25 2.48 9.02 6.10
N SER A 26 2.27 8.49 7.32
CA SER A 26 3.29 8.43 8.38
C SER A 26 4.62 7.77 7.96
N CYS A 27 4.57 6.80 7.04
CA CYS A 27 5.75 6.11 6.53
C CYS A 27 6.29 6.65 5.19
N GLY A 28 5.76 7.79 4.72
CA GLY A 28 6.16 8.41 3.46
C GLY A 28 5.86 7.58 2.20
N PRO A 29 6.27 8.06 1.02
CA PRO A 29 6.16 7.34 -0.25
C PRO A 29 6.86 5.99 -0.24
N PHE A 30 6.23 4.95 -0.79
CA PHE A 30 6.75 3.59 -0.91
C PHE A 30 7.17 2.92 0.43
N GLY A 31 6.82 3.54 1.55
CA GLY A 31 6.86 2.95 2.87
C GLY A 31 5.47 2.50 3.30
N TYR A 32 5.42 1.46 4.14
CA TYR A 32 4.18 0.98 4.76
C TYR A 32 4.36 0.88 6.27
N CYS A 33 3.27 1.05 7.01
CA CYS A 33 3.28 0.68 8.42
C CYS A 33 2.93 -0.79 8.61
N ASP A 34 3.77 -1.51 9.34
CA ASP A 34 3.39 -2.81 9.90
C ASP A 34 2.49 -2.61 11.13
N MET A 35 1.20 -2.95 11.03
CA MET A 35 0.24 -2.66 12.10
C MET A 35 0.39 -3.56 13.33
N LEU A 36 1.14 -4.66 13.22
CA LEU A 36 1.49 -5.53 14.34
C LEU A 36 2.61 -4.91 15.17
N THR A 37 3.68 -4.46 14.52
CA THR A 37 4.87 -3.89 15.19
C THR A 37 4.79 -2.38 15.41
N ARG A 38 3.88 -1.69 14.70
CA ARG A 38 3.75 -0.22 14.65
C ARG A 38 5.02 0.50 14.16
N VAL A 39 5.76 -0.17 13.29
CA VAL A 39 7.00 0.35 12.70
C VAL A 39 6.83 0.51 11.19
N CYS A 40 7.37 1.61 10.67
CA CYS A 40 7.45 1.85 9.24
C CYS A 40 8.54 0.99 8.61
N ARG A 41 8.28 0.48 7.40
CA ARG A 41 9.22 -0.30 6.60
C ARG A 41 9.09 0.09 5.13
N CYS A 42 10.17 -0.07 4.37
CA CYS A 42 10.10 0.05 2.92
C CYS A 42 9.47 -1.20 2.31
N LEU A 43 8.77 -1.03 1.18
CA LEU A 43 8.35 -2.14 0.34
C LEU A 43 9.57 -2.94 -0.15
N ASP A 44 9.39 -4.23 -0.41
CA ASP A 44 10.46 -5.04 -0.98
C ASP A 44 10.90 -4.46 -2.34
N GLY A 45 12.22 -4.39 -2.57
CA GLY A 45 12.81 -3.68 -3.71
C GLY A 45 13.06 -2.19 -3.49
N PHE A 46 12.77 -1.67 -2.28
CA PHE A 46 12.99 -0.27 -1.90
C PHE A 46 13.88 -0.16 -0.66
N GLU A 47 14.47 1.01 -0.46
CA GLU A 47 15.32 1.37 0.68
C GLU A 47 15.04 2.80 1.18
N PRO A 48 15.37 3.13 2.44
CA PRO A 48 15.10 4.47 2.99
C PRO A 48 15.79 5.56 2.17
N ALA A 49 15.05 6.62 1.83
CA ALA A 49 15.56 7.70 0.98
C ALA A 49 16.75 8.47 1.58
N ASP A 50 16.84 8.52 2.92
CA ASP A 50 17.91 9.19 3.66
C ASP A 50 18.98 8.21 4.18
N GLY A 51 18.91 6.93 3.82
CA GLY A 51 19.85 5.89 4.27
C GLY A 51 19.69 5.47 5.74
N PHE A 52 18.77 6.07 6.50
CA PHE A 52 18.55 5.74 7.90
C PHE A 52 17.13 5.20 8.13
N SER A 53 17.03 4.05 8.80
CA SER A 53 15.74 3.40 9.11
C SER A 53 14.94 4.07 10.22
N ALA A 54 15.36 5.22 10.73
CA ALA A 54 14.69 5.90 11.84
C ALA A 54 13.66 6.95 11.37
N ASN A 55 13.82 7.52 10.17
CA ASN A 55 12.96 8.60 9.68
C ASN A 55 12.32 8.28 8.32
N PHE A 56 11.19 7.57 8.37
CA PHE A 56 10.43 7.23 7.16
C PHE A 56 9.58 8.37 6.60
N SER A 57 9.58 9.58 7.19
CA SER A 57 8.80 10.70 6.65
C SER A 57 9.23 11.10 5.23
N ARG A 58 10.48 10.81 4.86
CA ARG A 58 11.02 11.00 3.51
C ARG A 58 10.70 9.84 2.56
N GLY A 59 10.10 8.78 3.06
CA GLY A 59 9.74 7.59 2.29
C GLY A 59 10.94 6.73 1.88
N CYS A 60 10.71 5.95 0.84
CA CYS A 60 11.63 4.96 0.32
C CYS A 60 11.85 5.16 -1.18
N VAL A 61 13.05 4.84 -1.64
CA VAL A 61 13.45 4.90 -3.05
C VAL A 61 13.67 3.49 -3.58
N ARG A 62 13.48 3.30 -4.89
CA ARG A 62 13.73 2.02 -5.54
C ARG A 62 15.23 1.69 -5.49
N LYS A 63 15.55 0.44 -5.15
CA LYS A 63 16.93 -0.07 -5.24
C LYS A 63 17.41 -0.19 -6.68
N GLU A 64 16.49 -0.52 -7.58
CA GLU A 64 16.74 -0.69 -9.02
C GLU A 64 15.78 0.17 -9.83
N ALA A 65 16.32 0.86 -10.84
CA ALA A 65 15.52 1.69 -11.73
C ALA A 65 14.55 0.83 -12.55
N LEU A 66 13.29 1.24 -12.58
CA LEU A 66 12.28 0.57 -13.38
C LEU A 66 12.48 0.93 -14.86
N THR A 67 12.46 -0.05 -15.76
CA THR A 67 12.28 0.20 -17.19
C THR A 67 10.87 -0.22 -17.62
N CYS A 68 10.39 0.26 -18.78
CA CYS A 68 9.05 -0.12 -19.22
C CYS A 68 8.94 -1.62 -19.56
N HIS A 69 10.06 -2.28 -19.83
CA HIS A 69 10.16 -3.73 -20.06
C HIS A 69 11.04 -4.38 -18.98
N GLY A 70 11.21 -5.70 -19.00
CA GLY A 70 12.07 -6.39 -18.03
C GLY A 70 11.67 -6.15 -16.58
N TYR A 71 10.38 -6.24 -16.28
CA TYR A 71 9.81 -6.08 -14.95
C TYR A 71 9.00 -7.33 -14.59
N HIS A 72 8.65 -7.43 -13.31
CA HIS A 72 7.67 -8.38 -12.82
C HIS A 72 6.75 -7.71 -11.79
N PHE A 73 5.59 -8.33 -11.55
CA PHE A 73 4.73 -7.94 -10.44
C PHE A 73 5.01 -8.85 -9.24
N SER A 74 5.26 -8.23 -8.08
CA SER A 74 5.34 -8.92 -6.80
C SER A 74 4.04 -8.72 -6.03
N ALA A 75 3.41 -9.83 -5.60
CA ALA A 75 2.20 -9.79 -4.82
C ALA A 75 2.52 -9.52 -3.34
N LEU A 76 1.94 -8.46 -2.81
CA LEU A 76 2.03 -8.08 -1.40
C LEU A 76 0.68 -8.34 -0.71
N PRO A 77 0.54 -9.47 -0.01
CA PRO A 77 -0.72 -9.83 0.64
C PRO A 77 -0.92 -9.09 1.96
N GLY A 78 -2.18 -8.95 2.33
CA GLY A 78 -2.57 -8.40 3.63
C GLY A 78 -2.29 -6.90 3.76
N MET A 79 -2.40 -6.17 2.65
CA MET A 79 -2.17 -4.74 2.59
C MET A 79 -3.50 -3.99 2.61
N LYS A 80 -3.59 -2.92 3.40
CA LYS A 80 -4.43 -1.78 3.05
C LYS A 80 -3.79 -1.14 1.81
N VAL A 81 -4.52 -1.15 0.70
CA VAL A 81 -4.05 -0.58 -0.56
C VAL A 81 -3.82 0.94 -0.43
N PRO A 82 -2.85 1.51 -1.18
CA PRO A 82 -2.51 2.93 -1.07
C PRO A 82 -3.67 3.86 -1.48
N ASP A 83 -3.58 5.13 -1.09
CA ASP A 83 -4.51 6.17 -1.59
C ASP A 83 -4.13 6.63 -3.02
N LYS A 84 -4.90 7.54 -3.62
CA LYS A 84 -4.65 8.17 -4.94
C LYS A 84 -4.64 7.19 -6.12
N PHE A 85 -5.48 6.16 -6.05
CA PHE A 85 -5.67 5.23 -7.15
C PHE A 85 -6.50 5.82 -8.29
N VAL A 86 -6.28 5.30 -9.50
CA VAL A 86 -7.21 5.42 -10.61
C VAL A 86 -8.11 4.17 -10.63
N TYR A 87 -9.41 4.38 -10.50
CA TYR A 87 -10.39 3.30 -10.65
C TYR A 87 -10.60 3.01 -12.15
N VAL A 88 -10.28 1.77 -12.55
CA VAL A 88 -10.51 1.29 -13.91
C VAL A 88 -11.76 0.41 -13.90
N ARG A 89 -12.75 0.80 -14.71
CA ARG A 89 -14.10 0.22 -14.68
C ARG A 89 -14.09 -1.29 -14.93
N SER A 90 -14.70 -2.03 -13.99
CA SER A 90 -15.13 -3.44 -14.03
C SER A 90 -14.36 -4.34 -15.01
N ARG A 91 -13.05 -4.46 -14.81
CA ARG A 91 -12.16 -5.38 -15.51
C ARG A 91 -12.11 -6.74 -14.82
N SER A 92 -11.72 -7.79 -15.55
CA SER A 92 -11.22 -9.03 -14.93
C SER A 92 -9.88 -8.81 -14.22
N PHE A 93 -9.38 -9.80 -13.50
CA PHE A 93 -8.05 -9.73 -12.90
C PHE A 93 -6.95 -9.56 -13.95
N GLU A 94 -7.04 -10.32 -15.04
CA GLU A 94 -6.10 -10.32 -16.17
C GLU A 94 -6.15 -8.98 -16.91
N GLU A 95 -7.35 -8.46 -17.16
CA GLU A 95 -7.51 -7.13 -17.75
C GLU A 95 -6.95 -6.04 -16.83
N CYS A 96 -7.13 -6.14 -15.52
CA CYS A 96 -6.54 -5.17 -14.57
C CYS A 96 -5.01 -5.20 -14.58
N THR A 97 -4.44 -6.39 -14.69
CA THR A 97 -2.99 -6.59 -14.87
C THR A 97 -2.54 -5.90 -16.17
N ALA A 98 -3.18 -6.23 -17.29
CA ALA A 98 -2.86 -5.68 -18.60
C ALA A 98 -2.96 -4.14 -18.66
N GLU A 99 -3.90 -3.54 -17.91
CA GLU A 99 -4.07 -2.08 -17.80
C GLU A 99 -2.83 -1.39 -17.20
N CYS A 100 -2.19 -2.04 -16.21
CA CYS A 100 -0.94 -1.58 -15.63
C CYS A 100 0.25 -1.86 -16.55
N GLU A 101 0.30 -3.05 -17.16
CA GLU A 101 1.40 -3.47 -18.05
C GLU A 101 1.60 -2.52 -19.24
N ARG A 102 0.49 -2.11 -19.87
CA ARG A 102 0.51 -1.20 -21.03
C ARG A 102 0.85 0.24 -20.69
N ASN A 103 0.88 0.61 -19.41
CA ASN A 103 1.25 1.94 -18.95
C ASN A 103 2.65 1.90 -18.32
N CYS A 104 3.65 2.43 -19.02
CA CYS A 104 5.04 2.50 -18.51
C CYS A 104 5.18 3.25 -17.18
N SER A 105 4.24 4.14 -16.85
CA SER A 105 4.23 4.88 -15.59
C SER A 105 3.53 4.12 -14.46
N CYS A 106 2.86 3.00 -14.75
CA CYS A 106 2.19 2.22 -13.72
C CYS A 106 3.20 1.68 -12.70
N THR A 107 2.93 1.92 -11.42
CA THR A 107 3.77 1.48 -10.29
C THR A 107 3.19 0.28 -9.55
N ALA A 108 1.86 0.17 -9.49
CA ALA A 108 1.17 -0.96 -8.87
C ALA A 108 -0.28 -1.06 -9.36
N TYR A 109 -0.90 -2.22 -9.10
CA TYR A 109 -2.35 -2.39 -9.21
C TYR A 109 -2.90 -3.25 -8.07
N ALA A 110 -4.21 -3.21 -7.88
CA ALA A 110 -4.94 -4.05 -6.94
C ALA A 110 -6.27 -4.45 -7.56
N TYR A 111 -6.69 -5.66 -7.27
CA TYR A 111 -7.93 -6.23 -7.77
C TYR A 111 -8.73 -6.84 -6.63
N ALA A 112 -10.02 -6.53 -6.57
CA ALA A 112 -10.97 -7.20 -5.68
C ALA A 112 -12.18 -7.68 -6.49
N ASN A 113 -12.48 -8.97 -6.37
CA ASN A 113 -13.74 -9.54 -6.83
C ASN A 113 -14.75 -9.49 -5.66
N LEU A 114 -15.72 -8.62 -5.80
CA LEU A 114 -16.85 -8.38 -4.91
C LEU A 114 -18.15 -8.92 -5.49
N SER A 115 -18.11 -9.92 -6.37
CA SER A 115 -19.30 -10.56 -6.96
C SER A 115 -20.28 -11.12 -5.93
N SER A 116 -19.80 -11.42 -4.72
CA SER A 116 -20.61 -11.85 -3.57
C SER A 116 -21.27 -10.70 -2.78
N ILE A 117 -20.95 -9.44 -3.10
CA ILE A 117 -21.49 -8.25 -2.43
C ILE A 117 -22.37 -7.48 -3.42
N VAL A 118 -23.65 -7.32 -3.10
CA VAL A 118 -24.55 -6.47 -3.89
C VAL A 118 -24.11 -5.01 -3.74
N THR A 119 -23.43 -4.47 -4.75
CA THR A 119 -22.99 -3.07 -4.78
C THR A 119 -23.42 -2.39 -6.08
N THR A 120 -23.64 -1.08 -6.01
CA THR A 120 -24.08 -0.23 -7.14
C THR A 120 -23.00 0.03 -8.19
N GLY A 121 -21.82 -0.60 -8.08
CA GLY A 121 -20.64 -0.32 -8.90
C GLY A 121 -19.88 -1.57 -9.31
N GLY A 122 -20.52 -2.47 -10.07
CA GLY A 122 -19.89 -3.66 -10.65
C GLY A 122 -19.37 -4.70 -9.63
N PRO A 123 -19.24 -5.97 -10.00
CA PRO A 123 -18.72 -6.99 -9.11
C PRO A 123 -17.21 -6.81 -8.87
N SER A 124 -16.46 -6.13 -9.74
CA SER A 124 -15.00 -6.07 -9.68
C SER A 124 -14.47 -4.65 -9.49
N ARG A 125 -13.42 -4.52 -8.68
CA ARG A 125 -12.68 -3.27 -8.51
C ARG A 125 -11.25 -3.44 -9.00
N CYS A 126 -10.89 -2.74 -10.07
CA CYS A 126 -9.51 -2.61 -10.54
C CYS A 126 -9.00 -1.22 -10.17
N LEU A 127 -7.92 -1.19 -9.38
CA LEU A 127 -7.27 0.04 -8.93
C LEU A 127 -5.85 0.06 -9.48
N VAL A 128 -5.45 1.17 -10.09
CA VAL A 128 -4.13 1.33 -10.71
C VAL A 128 -3.45 2.58 -10.17
N TRP A 129 -2.14 2.48 -9.89
CA TRP A 129 -1.31 3.62 -9.47
C TRP A 129 -0.26 3.92 -10.53
N THR A 130 -0.04 5.21 -10.83
CA THR A 130 0.92 5.69 -11.83
C THR A 130 2.01 6.60 -11.25
N GLY A 131 2.16 6.58 -9.93
CA GLY A 131 3.10 7.41 -9.20
C GLY A 131 3.46 6.81 -7.85
N GLU A 132 3.77 7.69 -6.91
CA GLU A 132 4.13 7.30 -5.54
C GLU A 132 2.98 6.58 -4.84
N LEU A 133 3.33 5.51 -4.13
CA LEU A 133 2.38 4.79 -3.28
C LEU A 133 2.45 5.39 -1.88
N VAL A 134 1.33 5.89 -1.37
CA VAL A 134 1.26 6.56 -0.06
C VAL A 134 0.15 5.96 0.78
N ASP A 135 0.32 6.04 2.11
CA ASP A 135 -0.67 5.58 3.09
C ASP A 135 -0.91 4.06 3.11
N LEU A 136 0.16 3.29 2.89
CA LEU A 136 0.16 1.84 2.96
C LEU A 136 0.20 1.33 4.40
N GLU A 137 -0.58 0.28 4.69
CA GLU A 137 -0.52 -0.45 5.96
C GLU A 137 -0.50 -1.95 5.70
N LYS A 138 0.30 -2.70 6.44
CA LYS A 138 0.24 -4.16 6.49
C LYS A 138 -0.65 -4.57 7.66
N THR A 139 -1.86 -5.01 7.32
CA THR A 139 -2.93 -5.38 8.26
C THR A 139 -3.05 -6.88 8.43
N GLY A 140 -2.34 -7.68 7.63
CA GLY A 140 -2.43 -9.14 7.64
C GLY A 140 -3.77 -9.61 7.09
N VAL A 141 -4.55 -10.33 7.90
CA VAL A 141 -5.78 -11.04 7.46
C VAL A 141 -6.84 -10.11 6.85
N LEU A 142 -6.91 -8.85 7.26
CA LEU A 142 -7.93 -7.90 6.80
C LEU A 142 -7.55 -7.15 5.52
N GLY A 143 -6.33 -7.31 5.02
CA GLY A 143 -5.83 -6.57 3.87
C GLY A 143 -6.01 -7.33 2.55
N GLY A 144 -6.09 -6.57 1.45
CA GLY A 144 -6.11 -7.13 0.10
C GLY A 144 -4.70 -7.42 -0.42
N ASN A 145 -4.63 -7.85 -1.69
CA ASN A 145 -3.37 -7.98 -2.42
C ASN A 145 -3.07 -6.70 -3.18
N LEU A 146 -1.86 -6.18 -2.99
CA LEU A 146 -1.27 -5.14 -3.83
C LEU A 146 -0.21 -5.77 -4.74
N TYR A 147 -0.29 -5.56 -6.04
CA TYR A 147 0.66 -6.08 -7.01
C TYR A 147 1.62 -4.95 -7.40
N LEU A 148 2.83 -5.01 -6.87
CA LEU A 148 3.86 -3.97 -7.01
C LEU A 148 4.76 -4.26 -8.21
N ARG A 149 4.98 -3.27 -9.07
CA ARG A 149 5.88 -3.40 -10.23
C ARG A 149 7.33 -3.19 -9.80
N LEU A 150 8.17 -4.21 -10.01
CA LEU A 150 9.59 -4.23 -9.68
C LEU A 150 10.45 -4.51 -10.91
N ALA A 151 11.70 -4.02 -10.90
CA ALA A 151 12.66 -4.28 -11.96
C ALA A 151 13.12 -5.75 -11.94
N GLY A 152 13.59 -6.24 -13.09
CA GLY A 152 14.16 -7.58 -13.23
C GLY A 152 13.12 -8.69 -13.36
N SER A 153 13.60 -9.93 -13.36
CA SER A 153 12.79 -11.15 -13.29
C SER A 153 12.49 -11.52 -11.83
N PRO A 154 11.42 -12.29 -11.54
CA PRO A 154 11.17 -12.79 -10.20
C PRO A 154 12.42 -13.50 -9.67
N GLY A 155 13.02 -12.98 -8.60
CA GLY A 155 14.14 -13.65 -7.96
C GLY A 155 13.64 -14.96 -7.37
N HIS A 156 14.16 -16.09 -7.84
CA HIS A 156 14.05 -17.35 -7.09
C HIS A 156 14.86 -17.16 -5.80
N SER A 157 14.19 -16.73 -4.73
CA SER A 157 14.72 -16.83 -3.38
C SER A 157 14.96 -18.32 -3.10
N GLN A 158 16.22 -18.75 -3.22
CA GLN A 158 16.72 -20.02 -2.70
C GLN A 158 16.74 -19.99 -1.19
#